data_AF-A0A941CJK1-F1
#
_entry.id   AF-A0A941CJK1-F1
#
_cell.length_a   1.000
_cell.length_b   1.000
_cell.length_c   1.000
_cell.angle_alpha   90.00
_cell.angle_beta   90.00
_cell.angle_gamma   90.00
#
_symmetry.space_group_name_H-M   'P 1'
#
loop_
_entity.id
_entity.type
_entity.pdbx_description
1 polymer ?
#
loop_
_entity_poly.entity_id
_entity_poly.type
_entity_poly.pdbx_seq_one_letter_code
_entity_poly.pdbx_strand_id
1 'polypeptide(L)'
;MKYRSFLFLFILFNMCLYQLNAQGIIDGNTDNENSLNTSAQQLNYFIQQFNETNQINVDNTGVFIHQIGDGNTSSITTQSQVTDVQVNQLGNANTVDLNLKADEIDYTVTQKGNNNLLLEHSAQSGKQLLQRTIQQNGNNQNLVIQGRNSIVDKMKITMNNGSQSIIIRNTN
;
A
#
# COMPACT_ATOMS: atom_id res chain seq x y z
N MET A 1 57.84 -8.93 -37.17
CA MET A 1 57.49 -8.14 -35.96
C MET A 1 56.01 -8.23 -35.52
N LYS A 2 55.15 -9.09 -36.09
CA LYS A 2 53.70 -9.11 -35.74
C LYS A 2 53.32 -9.96 -34.51
N TYR A 3 54.12 -10.96 -34.12
CA TYR A 3 53.80 -11.84 -32.99
C TYR A 3 54.21 -11.31 -31.61
N ARG A 4 55.12 -10.32 -31.55
CA ARG A 4 55.53 -9.69 -30.28
C ARG A 4 54.46 -8.79 -29.68
N SER A 5 53.63 -8.17 -30.52
CA SER A 5 52.50 -7.32 -30.06
C SER A 5 51.36 -8.16 -29.48
N PHE A 6 51.09 -9.35 -30.05
CA PHE A 6 50.02 -10.23 -29.58
C PHE A 6 50.33 -10.87 -28.22
N LEU A 7 51.60 -11.23 -27.98
CA LEU A 7 52.03 -11.76 -26.68
C LEU A 7 51.91 -10.68 -25.57
N PHE A 8 52.18 -9.42 -25.92
CA PHE A 8 52.06 -8.30 -24.97
C PHE A 8 50.58 -8.00 -24.64
N LEU A 9 49.69 -8.13 -25.62
CA LEU A 9 48.24 -7.96 -25.42
C LEU A 9 47.63 -9.07 -24.54
N PHE A 10 48.13 -10.31 -24.67
CA PHE A 10 47.65 -11.45 -23.87
C PHE A 10 48.09 -11.39 -22.40
N ILE A 11 49.27 -10.82 -22.12
CA ILE A 11 49.78 -10.60 -20.76
C ILE A 11 49.03 -9.45 -20.08
N LEU A 12 48.69 -8.38 -20.80
CA LEU A 12 47.87 -7.27 -20.27
C LEU A 12 46.43 -7.69 -19.93
N PHE A 13 45.85 -8.63 -20.68
CA PHE A 13 44.49 -9.12 -20.41
C PHE A 13 44.41 -9.98 -19.13
N ASN A 14 45.48 -10.69 -18.76
CA ASN A 14 45.51 -11.53 -17.54
C ASN A 14 45.78 -10.74 -16.25
N MET A 15 46.32 -9.52 -16.32
CA MET A 15 46.54 -8.68 -15.13
C MET A 15 45.27 -7.98 -14.61
N CYS A 16 44.18 -7.95 -15.40
CA CYS A 16 42.97 -7.22 -15.04
C CYS A 16 41.93 -8.06 -14.25
N LEU A 17 42.20 -9.34 -14.00
CA LEU A 17 41.24 -10.27 -13.37
C LEU A 17 41.47 -10.55 -11.88
N TYR A 18 42.41 -9.85 -11.23
CA TYR A 18 42.74 -10.08 -9.82
C TYR A 18 42.55 -8.84 -8.95
N GLN A 19 41.33 -8.30 -8.86
CA GLN A 19 40.90 -7.51 -7.68
C GLN A 19 39.38 -7.63 -7.45
N LEU A 20 38.96 -8.73 -6.82
CA LEU A 20 37.78 -8.72 -5.96
C LEU A 20 38.29 -8.62 -4.52
N ASN A 21 38.51 -7.39 -4.05
CA ASN A 21 38.60 -7.18 -2.62
C ASN A 21 37.19 -7.34 -2.06
N ALA A 22 36.92 -8.49 -1.42
CA ALA A 22 35.78 -8.58 -0.52
C ALA A 22 36.06 -7.62 0.65
N GLN A 23 35.32 -6.52 0.72
CA GLN A 23 35.34 -5.65 1.87
C GLN A 23 34.49 -6.32 2.95
N GLY A 24 35.14 -7.00 3.89
CA GLY A 24 34.51 -7.34 5.15
C GLY A 24 34.27 -6.05 5.92
N ILE A 25 33.03 -5.80 6.32
CA ILE A 25 32.74 -4.81 7.36
C ILE A 25 33.54 -5.24 8.59
N ILE A 26 34.55 -4.42 8.93
CA ILE A 26 35.06 -4.36 10.30
C ILE A 26 33.95 -3.64 11.05
N ASP A 27 33.27 -4.34 11.95
CA ASP A 27 32.41 -3.72 12.97
C ASP A 27 33.28 -2.86 13.88
N GLY A 28 33.56 -1.65 13.39
CA GLY A 28 34.10 -0.54 14.14
C GLY A 28 32.93 0.34 14.54
N ASN A 29 32.32 -0.01 15.67
CA ASN A 29 31.42 0.79 16.50
C ASN A 29 30.62 1.89 15.77
N THR A 30 29.40 1.56 15.34
CA THR A 30 28.34 2.56 15.15
C THR A 30 27.33 2.37 16.28
N ASP A 31 27.62 2.98 17.43
CA ASP A 31 26.60 3.28 18.45
C ASP A 31 25.58 4.26 17.85
N ASN A 32 24.64 3.75 17.06
CA ASN A 32 23.33 4.36 16.77
C ASN A 32 22.44 3.45 15.92
N GLU A 33 22.41 2.15 16.22
CA GLU A 33 21.24 1.36 15.83
C GLU A 33 20.23 1.45 16.96
N ASN A 34 19.04 1.97 16.63
CA ASN A 34 17.82 1.83 17.44
C ASN A 34 17.50 0.34 17.58
N SER A 35 18.27 -0.33 18.41
CA SER A 35 18.16 -1.75 18.65
C SER A 35 16.89 -1.94 19.47
N LEU A 36 15.84 -2.42 18.80
CA LEU A 36 14.51 -2.70 19.35
C LEU A 36 14.57 -3.94 20.28
N ASN A 37 15.40 -3.88 21.32
CA ASN A 37 15.80 -5.03 22.13
C ASN A 37 14.83 -5.36 23.26
N THR A 38 13.85 -4.49 23.51
CA THR A 38 12.85 -4.71 24.55
C THR A 38 11.46 -4.61 23.97
N SER A 39 10.56 -5.46 24.45
CA SER A 39 9.14 -5.45 24.06
C SER A 39 8.49 -4.08 24.33
N ALA A 40 8.99 -3.33 25.33
CA ALA A 40 8.53 -1.99 25.64
C ALA A 40 8.99 -0.95 24.60
N GLN A 41 10.23 -1.05 24.09
CA GLN A 41 10.70 -0.18 23.01
C GLN A 41 10.00 -0.48 21.68
N GLN A 42 9.74 -1.77 21.39
CA GLN A 42 8.92 -2.18 20.25
C GLN A 42 7.51 -1.61 20.36
N LEU A 43 6.88 -1.73 21.53
CA LEU A 43 5.55 -1.17 21.79
C LEU A 43 5.53 0.36 21.66
N ASN A 44 6.53 1.05 22.19
CA ASN A 44 6.64 2.51 22.08
C ASN A 44 6.88 2.96 20.64
N TYR A 45 7.68 2.23 19.85
CA TYR A 45 7.88 2.50 18.43
C TYR A 45 6.57 2.30 17.64
N PHE A 46 5.82 1.24 17.94
CA PHE A 46 4.47 1.05 17.38
C PHE A 46 3.54 2.21 17.76
N ILE A 47 3.50 2.61 19.03
CA ILE A 47 2.68 3.74 19.51
C ILE A 47 3.09 5.05 18.84
N GLN A 48 4.39 5.28 18.59
CA GLN A 48 4.88 6.47 17.88
C GLN A 48 4.36 6.53 16.43
N GLN A 49 4.35 5.41 15.70
CA GLN A 49 3.74 5.36 14.35
C GLN A 49 2.24 5.65 14.37
N PHE A 50 1.54 5.39 15.48
CA PHE A 50 0.11 5.71 15.62
C PHE A 50 -0.15 7.16 16.04
N ASN A 51 0.79 7.81 16.74
CA ASN A 51 0.67 9.16 17.29
C ASN A 51 1.12 10.28 16.34
N GLU A 52 1.66 9.96 15.16
CA GLU A 52 1.77 10.96 14.10
C GLU A 52 0.35 11.37 13.68
N THR A 53 -0.05 12.58 14.08
CA THR A 53 -1.15 13.31 13.45
C THR A 53 -0.74 13.58 12.01
N ASN A 54 -0.98 12.58 11.15
CA ASN A 54 -0.97 12.73 9.71
C ASN A 54 -2.05 13.77 9.39
N GLN A 55 -1.66 15.04 9.33
CA GLN A 55 -2.43 16.07 8.65
C GLN A 55 -2.47 15.62 7.19
N ILE A 56 -3.58 15.01 6.76
CA ILE A 56 -3.72 14.68 5.34
C ILE A 56 -3.91 16.00 4.62
N ASN A 57 -2.93 16.38 3.81
CA ASN A 57 -3.10 17.51 2.91
C ASN A 57 -4.04 17.07 1.78
N VAL A 58 -5.34 17.14 2.05
CA VAL A 58 -6.37 16.87 1.05
C VAL A 58 -6.48 18.12 0.17
N ASP A 59 -5.72 18.11 -0.92
CA ASP A 59 -5.73 19.21 -1.91
C ASP A 59 -7.07 19.30 -2.67
N ASN A 60 -7.94 18.29 -2.55
CA ASN A 60 -9.17 18.18 -3.32
C ASN A 60 -10.32 17.56 -2.51
N THR A 61 -11.44 18.27 -2.37
CA THR A 61 -12.61 17.77 -1.63
C THR A 61 -13.66 17.19 -2.58
N GLY A 62 -13.93 15.89 -2.50
CA GLY A 62 -14.98 15.28 -3.30
C GLY A 62 -14.90 13.76 -3.44
N VAL A 63 -15.86 13.25 -4.20
CA VAL A 63 -15.92 11.85 -4.64
C VAL A 63 -15.72 11.83 -6.15
N PHE A 64 -14.66 11.16 -6.60
CA PHE A 64 -14.25 11.06 -8.00
C PHE A 64 -14.36 9.60 -8.44
N ILE A 65 -15.21 9.37 -9.44
CA ILE A 65 -15.50 8.02 -9.95
C ILE A 65 -15.13 7.96 -11.42
N HIS A 66 -14.25 7.03 -11.77
CA HIS A 66 -13.84 6.74 -13.13
C HIS A 66 -14.14 5.27 -13.46
N GLN A 67 -15.02 5.05 -14.43
CA GLN A 67 -15.48 3.73 -14.85
C GLN A 67 -15.18 3.53 -16.33
N ILE A 68 -14.43 2.47 -16.64
CA ILE A 68 -14.10 2.06 -18.01
C ILE A 68 -14.52 0.59 -18.16
N GLY A 69 -15.49 0.34 -19.04
CA GLY A 69 -16.09 -0.98 -19.29
C GLY A 69 -17.58 -1.01 -18.94
N ASP A 70 -18.20 -2.19 -19.09
CA ASP A 70 -19.65 -2.37 -19.03
C ASP A 70 -20.13 -2.88 -17.67
N GLY A 71 -21.23 -2.33 -17.16
CA GLY A 71 -21.90 -2.84 -15.95
C GLY A 71 -21.17 -2.55 -14.64
N ASN A 72 -20.21 -1.63 -14.62
CA ASN A 72 -19.60 -1.17 -13.38
C ASN A 72 -20.61 -0.36 -12.55
N THR A 73 -20.61 -0.56 -11.24
CA THR A 73 -21.47 0.17 -10.30
C THR A 73 -20.66 0.74 -9.14
N SER A 74 -21.01 1.96 -8.74
CA SER A 74 -20.41 2.67 -7.60
C SER A 74 -21.52 3.34 -6.79
N SER A 75 -21.63 2.99 -5.51
CA SER A 75 -22.51 3.61 -4.51
C SER A 75 -21.64 4.14 -3.39
N ILE A 76 -21.54 5.48 -3.27
CA ILE A 76 -20.63 6.11 -2.31
C ILE A 76 -21.41 7.10 -1.46
N THR A 77 -21.46 6.84 -0.16
CA THR A 77 -21.99 7.76 0.85
C THR A 77 -20.88 8.12 1.82
N THR A 78 -20.59 9.41 1.95
CA THR A 78 -19.60 9.92 2.91
C THR A 78 -20.22 10.91 3.87
N GLN A 79 -19.77 10.89 5.13
CA GLN A 79 -20.03 11.92 6.12
C GLN A 79 -18.70 12.35 6.74
N SER A 80 -18.17 13.50 6.31
CA SER A 80 -16.90 14.06 6.78
C SER A 80 -16.79 15.58 6.61
N GLN A 81 -15.79 16.18 7.26
CA GLN A 81 -15.40 17.57 7.04
C GLN A 81 -14.47 17.70 5.84
N VAL A 82 -13.57 16.71 5.69
CA VAL A 82 -12.63 16.60 4.58
C VAL A 82 -12.83 15.23 3.93
N THR A 83 -12.97 15.20 2.60
CA THR A 83 -13.18 13.95 1.85
C THR A 83 -12.39 13.97 0.55
N ASP A 84 -11.56 12.96 0.31
CA ASP A 84 -11.04 12.60 -1.00
C ASP A 84 -11.33 11.11 -1.21
N VAL A 85 -12.28 10.80 -2.09
CA VAL A 85 -12.61 9.43 -2.45
C VAL A 85 -12.40 9.25 -3.93
N GLN A 86 -11.45 8.40 -4.31
CA GLN A 86 -11.12 8.10 -5.69
C GLN A 86 -11.46 6.63 -5.99
N VAL A 87 -12.35 6.41 -6.94
CA VAL A 87 -12.77 5.08 -7.38
C VAL A 87 -12.44 4.91 -8.85
N ASN A 88 -11.55 3.97 -9.16
CA ASN A 88 -11.16 3.62 -10.52
C ASN A 88 -11.58 2.17 -10.83
N GLN A 89 -12.54 1.98 -11.73
CA GLN A 89 -13.02 0.67 -12.17
C GLN A 89 -12.64 0.46 -13.64
N LEU A 90 -11.74 -0.50 -13.88
CA LEU A 90 -11.14 -0.83 -15.17
C LEU A 90 -11.48 -2.27 -15.54
N GLY A 91 -12.58 -2.46 -16.29
CA GLY A 91 -13.13 -3.75 -16.70
C GLY A 91 -14.65 -3.77 -16.57
N ASN A 92 -15.24 -4.96 -16.49
CA ASN A 92 -16.70 -5.13 -16.55
C ASN A 92 -17.27 -5.63 -15.23
N ALA A 93 -18.50 -5.23 -14.93
CA ALA A 93 -19.30 -5.74 -13.80
C ALA A 93 -18.61 -5.62 -12.43
N ASN A 94 -17.74 -4.62 -12.26
CA ASN A 94 -17.17 -4.34 -10.94
C ASN A 94 -18.15 -3.53 -10.09
N THR A 95 -18.14 -3.77 -8.78
CA THR A 95 -19.04 -3.14 -7.82
C THR A 95 -18.24 -2.55 -6.67
N VAL A 96 -18.52 -1.29 -6.35
CA VAL A 96 -18.02 -0.59 -5.17
C VAL A 96 -19.20 -0.03 -4.41
N ASP A 97 -19.36 -0.42 -3.15
CA ASP A 97 -20.35 0.13 -2.23
C ASP A 97 -19.67 0.57 -0.93
N LEU A 98 -19.64 1.88 -0.70
CA LEU A 98 -18.95 2.51 0.43
C LEU A 98 -19.93 3.37 1.22
N ASN A 99 -20.02 3.08 2.52
CA ASN A 99 -20.68 3.94 3.49
C ASN A 99 -19.67 4.33 4.57
N LEU A 100 -19.12 5.53 4.43
CA LEU A 100 -17.95 5.99 5.18
C LEU A 100 -18.30 7.19 6.06
N LYS A 101 -17.82 7.19 7.32
CA LYS A 101 -17.99 8.31 8.24
C LYS A 101 -16.72 8.54 9.05
N ALA A 102 -16.10 9.71 8.94
CA ALA A 102 -14.92 10.14 9.71
C ALA A 102 -14.79 11.67 9.62
N ASP A 103 -13.94 12.31 10.43
CA ASP A 103 -13.71 13.76 10.25
C ASP A 103 -12.94 14.04 8.95
N GLU A 104 -11.94 13.20 8.66
CA GLU A 104 -11.13 13.18 7.45
C GLU A 104 -11.23 11.80 6.77
N ILE A 105 -11.53 11.79 5.48
CA ILE A 105 -11.58 10.59 4.64
C ILE A 105 -10.60 10.76 3.47
N ASP A 106 -9.65 9.85 3.36
CA ASP A 106 -8.75 9.67 2.22
C ASP A 106 -8.88 8.21 1.74
N TYR A 107 -9.53 8.02 0.60
CA TYR A 107 -9.94 6.71 0.15
C TYR A 107 -9.62 6.51 -1.32
N THR A 108 -8.85 5.48 -1.63
CA THR A 108 -8.52 5.08 -2.99
C THR A 108 -8.93 3.65 -3.26
N VAL A 109 -9.71 3.44 -4.31
CA VAL A 109 -10.08 2.12 -4.85
C VAL A 109 -9.61 2.02 -6.28
N THR A 110 -8.94 0.93 -6.60
CA THR A 110 -8.67 0.53 -7.98
C THR A 110 -9.09 -0.91 -8.17
N GLN A 111 -10.05 -1.15 -9.06
CA GLN A 111 -10.48 -2.47 -9.51
C GLN A 111 -10.04 -2.63 -10.97
N LYS A 112 -9.13 -3.57 -11.23
CA LYS A 112 -8.66 -3.93 -12.56
C LYS A 112 -8.99 -5.39 -12.85
N GLY A 113 -9.93 -5.60 -13.78
CA GLY A 113 -10.50 -6.89 -14.14
C GLY A 113 -12.01 -6.88 -14.05
N ASN A 114 -12.63 -8.06 -13.94
CA ASN A 114 -14.08 -8.22 -14.04
C ASN A 114 -14.69 -8.83 -12.78
N ASN A 115 -15.94 -8.48 -12.48
CA ASN A 115 -16.71 -9.03 -11.36
C ASN A 115 -16.03 -8.87 -10.00
N ASN A 116 -15.29 -7.79 -9.77
CA ASN A 116 -14.74 -7.50 -8.46
C ASN A 116 -15.77 -6.77 -7.60
N LEU A 117 -15.83 -7.10 -6.32
CA LEU A 117 -16.70 -6.50 -5.32
C LEU A 117 -15.87 -5.89 -4.22
N LEU A 118 -16.19 -4.65 -3.89
CA LEU A 118 -15.81 -3.98 -2.65
C LEU A 118 -17.08 -3.54 -1.93
N LEU A 119 -17.26 -4.01 -0.69
CA LEU A 119 -18.28 -3.54 0.23
C LEU A 119 -17.61 -3.07 1.51
N GLU A 120 -17.82 -1.81 1.90
CA GLU A 120 -17.36 -1.29 3.17
C GLU A 120 -18.43 -0.46 3.87
N HIS A 121 -18.81 -0.90 5.08
CA HIS A 121 -19.68 -0.14 5.96
C HIS A 121 -18.93 0.26 7.24
N SER A 122 -18.54 1.53 7.29
CA SER A 122 -17.75 2.16 8.34
C SER A 122 -18.48 3.36 8.94
N ALA A 123 -19.77 3.19 9.27
CA ALA A 123 -20.67 4.26 9.73
C ALA A 123 -20.47 4.71 11.19
N GLN A 124 -19.38 4.32 11.85
CA GLN A 124 -19.15 4.64 13.26
C GLN A 124 -18.67 6.08 13.45
N SER A 125 -19.38 6.83 14.29
CA SER A 125 -19.08 8.23 14.63
C SER A 125 -17.91 8.35 15.62
N GLY A 126 -17.19 9.48 15.61
CA GLY A 126 -16.20 9.83 16.64
C GLY A 126 -14.77 9.37 16.36
N LYS A 127 -14.43 9.11 15.09
CA LYS A 127 -13.07 8.76 14.66
C LYS A 127 -12.56 9.79 13.67
N GLN A 128 -11.37 10.29 13.96
CA GLN A 128 -10.78 11.41 13.24
C GLN A 128 -10.43 11.05 11.80
N LEU A 129 -9.79 9.92 11.55
CA LEU A 129 -9.21 9.62 10.25
C LEU A 129 -9.61 8.25 9.70
N LEU A 130 -10.08 8.23 8.45
CA LEU A 130 -10.24 7.03 7.63
C LEU A 130 -9.36 7.15 6.38
N GLN A 131 -8.25 6.42 6.38
CA GLN A 131 -7.34 6.32 5.24
C GLN A 131 -7.34 4.89 4.67
N ARG A 132 -7.58 4.75 3.37
CA ARG A 132 -7.58 3.41 2.77
C ARG A 132 -7.10 3.41 1.34
N THR A 133 -6.34 2.36 1.00
CA THR A 133 -5.99 2.06 -0.37
C THR A 133 -6.34 0.62 -0.68
N ILE A 134 -7.21 0.40 -1.66
CA ILE A 134 -7.63 -0.92 -2.11
C ILE A 134 -7.24 -1.10 -3.57
N GLN A 135 -6.57 -2.20 -3.85
CA GLN A 135 -6.18 -2.61 -5.20
C GLN A 135 -6.64 -4.04 -5.46
N GLN A 136 -7.59 -4.21 -6.36
CA GLN A 136 -8.13 -5.50 -6.80
C GLN A 136 -7.67 -5.74 -8.24
N ASN A 137 -6.62 -6.54 -8.43
CA ASN A 137 -6.00 -6.87 -9.71
C ASN A 137 -6.31 -8.33 -10.09
N GLY A 138 -7.44 -8.57 -10.75
CA GLY A 138 -7.92 -9.90 -11.10
C GLY A 138 -9.41 -9.91 -11.39
N ASN A 139 -9.97 -11.11 -11.54
CA ASN A 139 -11.41 -11.30 -11.75
C ASN A 139 -12.04 -11.98 -10.53
N ASN A 140 -13.32 -11.72 -10.27
CA ASN A 140 -14.10 -12.39 -9.23
C ASN A 140 -13.50 -12.24 -7.81
N GLN A 141 -12.92 -11.09 -7.51
CA GLN A 141 -12.40 -10.80 -6.17
C GLN A 141 -13.46 -10.15 -5.30
N ASN A 142 -13.66 -10.64 -4.07
CA ASN A 142 -14.61 -10.05 -3.12
C ASN A 142 -13.88 -9.52 -1.90
N LEU A 143 -14.07 -8.24 -1.60
CA LEU A 143 -13.57 -7.60 -0.39
C LEU A 143 -14.75 -7.05 0.39
N VAL A 144 -14.93 -7.52 1.62
CA VAL A 144 -15.94 -7.02 2.54
C VAL A 144 -15.27 -6.52 3.81
N ILE A 145 -15.50 -5.26 4.17
CA ILE A 145 -14.97 -4.63 5.38
C ILE A 145 -16.14 -4.21 6.26
N GLN A 146 -16.16 -4.74 7.48
CA GLN A 146 -17.21 -4.49 8.46
C GLN A 146 -16.59 -3.97 9.75
N GLY A 147 -17.09 -2.84 10.23
CA GLY A 147 -16.62 -2.23 11.46
C GLY A 147 -15.29 -1.49 11.29
N ARG A 148 -14.84 -0.84 12.37
CA ARG A 148 -13.75 0.13 12.29
C ARG A 148 -12.90 0.18 13.56
N ASN A 149 -11.57 0.21 13.41
CA ASN A 149 -10.62 0.57 14.47
C ASN A 149 -9.38 1.26 13.86
N SER A 150 -8.50 1.76 14.73
CA SER A 150 -7.28 2.49 14.32
C SER A 150 -6.32 1.69 13.44
N ILE A 151 -6.33 0.36 13.49
CA ILE A 151 -5.52 -0.51 12.62
C ILE A 151 -6.14 -0.55 11.23
N VAL A 152 -7.45 -0.82 11.16
CA VAL A 152 -8.19 -0.92 9.89
C VAL A 152 -8.18 0.43 9.15
N ASP A 153 -8.24 1.53 9.88
CA ASP A 153 -8.28 2.93 9.40
C ASP A 153 -7.10 3.39 8.56
N LYS A 154 -6.02 2.61 8.44
CA LYS A 154 -4.84 2.96 7.63
C LYS A 154 -4.39 1.80 6.73
N MET A 155 -5.24 0.79 6.52
CA MET A 155 -4.83 -0.39 5.75
C MET A 155 -4.73 -0.10 4.26
N LYS A 156 -3.68 -0.70 3.67
CA LYS A 156 -3.58 -0.94 2.24
C LYS A 156 -3.87 -2.41 1.97
N ILE A 157 -4.85 -2.68 1.12
CA ILE A 157 -5.27 -4.03 0.75
C ILE A 157 -4.99 -4.22 -0.74
N THR A 158 -4.18 -5.22 -1.07
CA THR A 158 -3.90 -5.59 -2.45
C THR A 158 -4.28 -7.05 -2.67
N MET A 159 -5.24 -7.29 -3.56
CA MET A 159 -5.68 -8.61 -4.01
C MET A 159 -5.16 -8.79 -5.43
N ASN A 160 -4.28 -9.77 -5.65
CA ASN A 160 -3.74 -10.08 -6.97
C ASN A 160 -4.20 -11.47 -7.39
N ASN A 161 -4.37 -11.71 -8.69
CA ASN A 161 -4.91 -12.96 -9.25
C ASN A 161 -6.42 -13.12 -8.99
N GLY A 162 -7.10 -13.96 -9.76
CA GLY A 162 -8.57 -14.08 -9.66
C GLY A 162 -9.07 -14.87 -8.44
N SER A 163 -10.38 -14.77 -8.20
CA SER A 163 -11.18 -15.65 -7.34
C SER A 163 -10.81 -15.65 -5.86
N GLN A 164 -10.30 -14.52 -5.35
CA GLN A 164 -10.00 -14.35 -3.93
C GLN A 164 -11.17 -13.70 -3.19
N SER A 165 -11.39 -14.07 -1.93
CA SER A 165 -12.39 -13.42 -1.08
C SER A 165 -11.79 -13.12 0.28
N ILE A 166 -11.85 -11.86 0.70
CA ILE A 166 -11.36 -11.38 1.99
C ILE A 166 -12.53 -10.71 2.71
N ILE A 167 -12.74 -11.12 3.96
CA ILE A 167 -13.69 -10.47 4.86
C ILE A 167 -12.90 -9.97 6.07
N ILE A 168 -12.91 -8.66 6.27
CA ILE A 168 -12.31 -8.03 7.44
C ILE A 168 -13.45 -7.64 8.37
N ARG A 169 -13.49 -8.25 9.55
CA ARG A 169 -14.46 -7.91 10.59
C ARG A 169 -13.76 -7.30 11.77
N ASN A 170 -14.27 -6.16 12.18
CA ASN A 170 -13.83 -5.43 13.33
C ASN A 170 -14.99 -5.31 14.30
N THR A 171 -15.04 -6.24 15.24
CA THR A 171 -16.02 -6.26 16.30
C THR A 171 -15.34 -5.76 17.57
N ASN A 172 -15.78 -4.62 18.07
CA ASN A 172 -15.53 -4.17 19.44
C ASN A 172 -16.82 -4.29 20.24
#